data_AF-A0A3D8HTA6-F1
#
_entry.id   AF-A0A3D8HTA6-F1
#
_cell.length_a   1.000
_cell.length_b   1.000
_cell.length_c   1.000
_cell.angle_alpha   90.00
_cell.angle_beta   90.00
_cell.angle_gamma   90.00
#
_symmetry.space_group_name_H-M   'P 1'
#
loop_
_entity.id
_entity.type
_entity.pdbx_description
1 polymer ?
#
loop_
_entity_poly.entity_id
_entity_poly.type
_entity_poly.pdbx_seq_one_letter_code
_entity_poly.pdbx_strand_id
1 'polypeptide(L)'
;MVSVVLKDERLYICWVGRVKTNEEFLLFKSQVNDALEKFIDNPHTPPMPKNQDSIKKDTQPQNIQKYSSFRLMLVDAYPFNTHALGFILKLKQNNKYEFEIATDHYRLLSMLENIEFDKIFAISIDSDPRLTTKGKVLDSVMS
;
A
#
# COMPACT_ATOMS: atom_id res chain seq x y z
N MET A 1 5.99 -9.21 2.92
CA MET A 1 6.88 -8.41 2.04
C MET A 1 6.04 -7.49 1.18
N VAL A 2 6.48 -6.25 0.95
CA VAL A 2 5.80 -5.28 0.07
C VAL A 2 6.36 -5.32 -1.35
N SER A 3 5.47 -5.23 -2.33
CA SER A 3 5.81 -4.89 -3.72
C SER A 3 4.83 -3.87 -4.27
N VAL A 4 5.29 -3.00 -5.15
CA VAL A 4 4.47 -1.99 -5.81
C VAL A 4 4.29 -2.39 -7.27
N VAL A 5 3.04 -2.48 -7.73
CA VAL A 5 2.70 -2.94 -9.09
C VAL A 5 1.78 -1.92 -9.74
N LEU A 6 2.08 -1.54 -10.99
CA LEU A 6 1.15 -0.80 -11.84
C LEU A 6 0.44 -1.79 -12.77
N LYS A 7 -0.88 -1.87 -12.69
CA LYS A 7 -1.72 -2.74 -13.53
C LYS A 7 -2.96 -1.97 -13.96
N ASP A 8 -3.20 -1.90 -15.26
CA ASP A 8 -4.36 -1.22 -15.84
C ASP A 8 -4.53 0.22 -15.30
N GLU A 9 -3.44 0.99 -15.29
CA GLU A 9 -3.35 2.37 -14.76
C GLU A 9 -3.62 2.53 -13.25
N ARG A 10 -3.84 1.42 -12.53
CA ARG A 10 -4.04 1.40 -11.08
C ARG A 10 -2.76 0.97 -10.38
N LEU A 11 -2.38 1.72 -9.36
CA LEU A 11 -1.26 1.37 -8.49
C LEU A 11 -1.71 0.41 -7.38
N TYR A 12 -0.97 -0.67 -7.20
CA TYR A 12 -1.17 -1.65 -6.15
C TYR A 12 0.03 -1.62 -5.21
N ILE A 13 -0.25 -1.49 -3.91
CA ILE A 13 0.73 -1.80 -2.86
C ILE A 13 0.37 -3.18 -2.34
N CYS A 14 1.20 -4.17 -2.65
CA CYS A 14 0.93 -5.57 -2.36
C CYS A 14 1.68 -5.98 -1.10
N TRP A 15 0.97 -6.29 -0.03
CA TRP A 15 1.53 -6.97 1.13
C TRP A 15 1.31 -8.48 1.01
N VAL A 16 2.40 -9.23 1.20
CA VAL A 16 2.40 -10.69 1.11
C VAL A 16 2.71 -11.30 2.46
N GLY A 17 1.84 -12.21 2.88
CA GLY A 17 2.00 -13.00 4.09
C GLY A 17 1.22 -12.47 5.28
N ARG A 18 1.21 -13.26 6.34
CA ARG A 18 0.38 -13.06 7.52
C ARG A 18 0.92 -11.92 8.38
N VAL A 19 0.04 -11.32 9.19
CA VAL A 19 0.43 -10.34 10.20
C VAL A 19 -0.19 -10.75 11.53
N LYS A 20 0.50 -11.60 12.28
CA LYS A 20 0.07 -12.13 13.58
C LYS A 20 0.80 -11.46 14.72
N THR A 21 2.12 -11.38 14.64
CA THR A 21 2.98 -10.89 15.73
C THR A 21 3.15 -9.38 15.65
N ASN A 22 3.65 -8.80 16.74
CA ASN A 22 3.99 -7.38 16.75
C ASN A 22 5.16 -7.07 15.79
N GLU A 23 6.14 -7.97 15.67
CA GLU A 23 7.26 -7.81 14.74
C GLU A 23 6.80 -7.80 13.28
N GLU A 24 5.91 -8.72 12.91
CA GLU A 24 5.29 -8.75 11.57
C GLU A 24 4.49 -7.46 11.31
N PHE A 25 3.79 -6.94 12.32
CA PHE A 25 3.08 -5.67 12.22
C PHE A 25 4.03 -4.49 12.00
N LEU A 26 5.13 -4.41 12.75
CA LEU A 26 6.11 -3.34 12.59
C LEU A 26 6.75 -3.38 11.20
N LEU A 27 7.04 -4.57 10.69
CA LEU A 27 7.54 -4.76 9.34
C LEU A 27 6.53 -4.33 8.28
N PHE A 28 5.27 -4.78 8.39
CA PHE A 28 4.17 -4.37 7.52
C PHE A 28 4.02 -2.85 7.49
N LYS A 29 3.95 -2.22 8.66
CA LYS A 29 3.82 -0.77 8.81
C LYS A 29 4.98 -0.03 8.15
N SER A 30 6.22 -0.45 8.41
CA SER A 30 7.40 0.20 7.85
C SER A 30 7.38 0.14 6.33
N GLN A 31 7.24 -1.05 5.75
CA GLN A 31 7.32 -1.25 4.31
C GLN A 31 6.16 -0.58 3.55
N VAL A 32 4.95 -0.55 4.14
CA VAL A 32 3.83 0.18 3.55
C VAL A 32 4.11 1.69 3.58
N ASN A 33 4.61 2.26 4.68
CA ASN A 33 4.96 3.68 4.71
C ASN A 33 6.04 4.04 3.67
N ASP A 34 7.07 3.21 3.52
CA ASP A 34 8.12 3.43 2.52
C ASP A 34 7.54 3.46 1.09
N ALA A 35 6.60 2.57 0.79
CA ALA A 35 5.91 2.56 -0.50
C ALA A 35 5.01 3.80 -0.69
N LEU A 36 4.30 4.22 0.36
CA LEU A 36 3.47 5.43 0.33
C LEU A 36 4.33 6.69 0.07
N GLU A 37 5.45 6.85 0.78
CA GLU A 37 6.31 8.04 0.63
C GLU A 37 6.91 8.15 -0.78
N LYS A 38 7.29 7.02 -1.36
CA LYS A 38 7.86 6.94 -2.71
C LYS A 38 6.82 7.17 -3.81
N PHE A 39 5.68 6.50 -3.73
CA PHE A 39 4.76 6.37 -4.88
C PHE A 39 3.43 7.11 -4.71
N ILE A 40 3.08 7.58 -3.52
CA ILE A 40 1.80 8.25 -3.27
C ILE A 40 2.03 9.73 -2.95
N ASP A 41 1.15 10.58 -3.47
CA ASP A 41 1.09 11.98 -3.07
C ASP A 41 0.58 12.06 -1.63
N ASN A 42 1.38 12.64 -0.74
CA ASN A 42 0.98 12.79 0.65
C ASN A 42 -0.09 13.91 0.75
N PRO A 43 -1.32 13.61 1.20
CA PRO A 43 -2.41 14.60 1.28
C PRO A 43 -2.12 15.75 2.24
N HIS A 44 -1.16 15.59 3.16
CA HIS A 44 -0.79 16.57 4.18
C HIS A 44 0.45 17.40 3.86
N THR A 45 1.17 17.09 2.77
CA THR A 45 2.25 17.96 2.33
C THR A 45 1.67 19.11 1.50
N PRO A 46 1.88 20.37 1.89
CA PRO A 46 1.69 21.49 0.97
C PRO A 46 2.49 21.21 -0.31
N PRO A 47 2.02 21.63 -1.51
CA PRO A 47 2.87 21.55 -2.69
C PRO A 47 4.17 22.28 -2.38
N MET A 48 5.28 21.52 -2.41
CA MET A 48 6.60 22.07 -2.16
C MET A 48 6.82 23.21 -3.17
N PRO A 49 7.23 24.43 -2.74
CA PRO A 49 7.60 25.46 -3.70
C PRO A 49 8.69 24.90 -4.61
N LYS A 50 8.52 25.05 -5.92
CA LYS A 50 9.51 24.67 -6.93
C LYS A 50 10.74 25.58 -6.81
N ASN A 51 11.57 25.36 -5.80
CA ASN A 51 12.87 26.01 -5.75
C ASN A 51 13.85 25.21 -6.59
N GLN A 52 14.17 25.80 -7.74
CA GLN A 52 15.45 25.62 -8.39
C GLN A 52 16.56 25.97 -7.39
N ASP A 53 17.62 25.18 -7.44
CA ASP A 53 18.96 25.41 -6.90
C ASP A 53 19.36 24.79 -5.53
N SER A 54 20.31 23.85 -5.69
CA SER A 54 21.50 23.54 -4.86
C SER A 54 21.41 22.37 -3.86
N ILE A 55 22.28 21.35 -3.79
CA ILE A 55 23.50 20.89 -4.48
C ILE A 55 23.61 19.35 -4.22
N LYS A 56 23.90 18.60 -5.29
CA LYS A 56 24.50 17.25 -5.48
C LYS A 56 24.65 16.25 -4.30
N LYS A 57 24.03 15.07 -4.48
CA LYS A 57 24.67 13.75 -4.31
C LYS A 57 24.26 12.85 -5.49
N ASP A 58 25.25 12.17 -6.06
CA ASP A 58 25.14 11.32 -7.24
C ASP A 58 24.23 10.11 -7.02
N THR A 59 22.96 10.27 -7.35
CA THR A 59 22.11 9.26 -7.99
C THR A 59 21.02 10.08 -8.66
N GLN A 60 20.87 10.01 -9.98
CA GLN A 60 19.75 10.69 -10.64
C GLN A 60 18.46 10.31 -9.90
N PRO A 61 17.69 11.26 -9.32
CA PRO A 61 16.38 10.92 -8.82
C PRO A 61 15.58 10.54 -10.06
N GLN A 62 15.37 9.23 -10.26
CA GLN A 62 14.36 8.78 -11.19
C GLN A 62 13.09 9.53 -10.78
N ASN A 63 12.52 10.31 -11.71
CA ASN A 63 11.29 11.04 -11.45
C ASN A 63 10.17 10.01 -11.31
N ILE A 64 10.02 9.45 -10.11
CA ILE A 64 9.01 8.44 -9.80
C ILE A 64 7.67 9.15 -9.86
N GLN A 65 6.82 8.75 -10.80
CA GLN A 65 5.45 9.22 -10.87
C GLN A 65 4.74 8.89 -9.56
N LYS A 66 4.17 9.92 -8.94
CA LYS A 66 3.30 9.78 -7.77
C LYS A 66 1.84 9.62 -8.18
N TYR A 67 1.07 8.93 -7.34
CA TYR A 67 -0.33 8.61 -7.56
C TYR A 67 -1.18 9.20 -6.43
N SER A 68 -2.37 9.70 -6.75
CA SER A 68 -3.32 10.23 -5.77
C SER A 68 -4.14 9.15 -5.07
N SER A 69 -4.23 7.95 -5.66
CA SER A 69 -4.91 6.80 -5.09
C SER A 69 -4.23 5.48 -5.44
N PHE A 70 -4.52 4.45 -4.65
CA PHE A 70 -3.96 3.11 -4.85
C PHE A 70 -4.91 2.03 -4.32
N ARG A 71 -4.55 0.77 -4.56
CA ARG A 71 -5.21 -0.40 -3.96
C ARG A 71 -4.22 -1.13 -3.07
N LEU A 72 -4.58 -1.33 -1.80
CA LEU A 72 -3.82 -2.16 -0.88
C LEU A 72 -4.21 -3.62 -1.11
N MET A 73 -3.33 -4.39 -1.73
CA MET A 73 -3.55 -5.81 -2.00
C MET A 73 -2.94 -6.67 -0.89
N LEU A 74 -3.79 -7.42 -0.19
CA LEU A 74 -3.42 -8.31 0.91
C LEU A 74 -3.39 -9.75 0.39
N VAL A 75 -2.21 -10.21 -0.01
CA VAL A 75 -1.92 -11.53 -0.61
C VAL A 75 -1.54 -12.53 0.49
N ASP A 76 -2.25 -13.65 0.58
CA ASP A 76 -2.03 -14.70 1.59
C ASP A 76 -1.94 -14.14 3.03
N ALA A 77 -2.68 -13.07 3.29
CA ALA A 77 -2.49 -12.25 4.50
C ALA A 77 -3.29 -12.74 5.71
N TYR A 78 -4.09 -13.80 5.59
CA TYR A 78 -4.86 -14.34 6.71
C TYR A 78 -4.04 -15.29 7.59
N PRO A 79 -4.05 -15.12 8.93
CA PRO A 79 -4.75 -14.08 9.69
C PRO A 79 -3.99 -12.74 9.75
N PHE A 80 -4.76 -11.68 9.98
CA PHE A 80 -4.30 -10.29 9.98
C PHE A 80 -4.75 -9.62 11.29
N ASN A 81 -3.80 -9.15 12.10
CA ASN A 81 -4.07 -8.73 13.46
C ASN A 81 -4.69 -7.33 13.56
N THR A 82 -5.23 -7.02 14.74
CA THR A 82 -5.93 -5.76 15.02
C THR A 82 -5.03 -4.53 14.93
N HIS A 83 -3.72 -4.67 15.20
CA HIS A 83 -2.77 -3.57 15.05
C HIS A 83 -2.61 -3.17 13.57
N ALA A 84 -2.52 -4.14 12.67
CA ALA A 84 -2.43 -3.90 11.23
C ALA A 84 -3.73 -3.26 10.70
N LEU A 85 -4.89 -3.74 11.16
CA LEU A 85 -6.19 -3.13 10.86
C LEU A 85 -6.29 -1.68 11.36
N GLY A 86 -5.85 -1.40 12.59
CA GLY A 86 -5.82 -0.06 13.16
C GLY A 86 -4.90 0.89 12.39
N PHE A 87 -3.77 0.38 11.88
CA PHE A 87 -2.89 1.14 11.00
C PHE A 87 -3.57 1.47 9.66
N ILE A 88 -4.23 0.51 9.02
CA ILE A 88 -5.00 0.74 7.77
C ILE A 88 -6.09 1.81 7.99
N LEU A 89 -6.82 1.75 9.10
CA LEU A 89 -7.80 2.78 9.46
C LEU A 89 -7.16 4.16 9.62
N LYS A 90 -6.02 4.24 10.32
CA LYS A 90 -5.28 5.49 10.48
C LYS A 90 -4.88 6.09 9.14
N LEU A 91 -4.43 5.27 8.18
CA LEU A 91 -4.05 5.75 6.84
C LEU A 91 -5.21 6.47 6.14
N LYS A 92 -6.42 5.92 6.24
CA LYS A 92 -7.63 6.51 5.63
C LYS A 92 -8.14 7.71 6.41
N GLN A 93 -8.35 7.56 7.71
CA GLN A 93 -9.06 8.55 8.53
C GLN A 93 -8.19 9.73 8.94
N ASN A 94 -6.92 9.50 9.30
CA ASN A 94 -6.04 10.54 9.83
C ASN A 94 -5.13 11.06 8.72
N ASN A 95 -4.48 10.16 7.98
CA ASN A 95 -3.54 10.53 6.93
C ASN A 95 -4.23 10.88 5.60
N LYS A 96 -5.54 10.65 5.48
CA LYS A 96 -6.39 11.02 4.33
C LYS A 96 -5.96 10.39 3.00
N TYR A 97 -5.28 9.24 3.06
CA TYR A 97 -4.95 8.50 1.84
C TYR A 97 -6.21 7.92 1.21
N GLU A 98 -6.34 8.08 -0.10
CA GLU A 98 -7.43 7.50 -0.88
C GLU A 98 -7.03 6.14 -1.43
N PHE A 99 -7.61 5.07 -0.88
CA PHE A 99 -7.33 3.72 -1.34
C PHE A 99 -8.47 2.74 -1.09
N GLU A 100 -8.43 1.66 -1.86
CA GLU A 100 -9.29 0.48 -1.74
C GLU A 100 -8.51 -0.68 -1.13
N ILE A 101 -9.20 -1.67 -0.59
CA ILE A 101 -8.57 -2.91 -0.09
C ILE A 101 -8.97 -4.06 -0.99
N ALA A 102 -8.00 -4.86 -1.40
CA ALA A 102 -8.24 -6.12 -2.08
C ALA A 102 -7.51 -7.26 -1.37
N THR A 103 -8.04 -8.47 -1.52
CA THR A 103 -7.38 -9.68 -1.02
C THR A 103 -7.66 -10.85 -1.96
N ASP A 104 -6.76 -11.83 -1.96
CA ASP A 104 -6.93 -13.11 -2.65
C ASP A 104 -7.63 -14.17 -1.77
N HIS A 105 -7.95 -13.83 -0.52
CA HIS A 105 -8.38 -14.79 0.48
C HIS A 105 -9.77 -14.48 1.06
N TYR A 106 -10.77 -15.31 0.73
CA TYR A 106 -12.17 -15.12 1.19
C TYR A 106 -12.33 -15.01 2.71
N ARG A 107 -11.54 -15.74 3.52
CA ARG A 107 -11.61 -15.58 4.99
C ARG A 107 -11.16 -14.19 5.45
N LEU A 108 -10.21 -13.55 4.75
CA LEU A 108 -9.80 -12.19 5.09
C LEU A 108 -10.89 -11.20 4.68
N LEU A 109 -11.48 -11.37 3.49
CA LEU A 109 -12.62 -10.57 3.05
C LEU A 109 -13.77 -10.64 4.07
N SER A 110 -14.22 -11.84 4.41
CA SER A 110 -15.31 -12.04 5.38
C SER A 110 -14.96 -11.46 6.75
N MET A 111 -13.70 -11.56 7.19
CA MET A 111 -13.26 -10.92 8.43
C MET A 111 -13.40 -9.40 8.35
N LEU A 112 -13.01 -8.77 7.23
CA LEU A 112 -13.13 -7.32 7.00
C LEU A 112 -14.60 -6.87 6.97
N GLU A 113 -15.47 -7.62 6.30
CA GLU A 113 -16.92 -7.37 6.27
C GLU A 113 -17.54 -7.47 7.68
N ASN A 114 -17.16 -8.50 8.44
CA ASN A 114 -17.70 -8.70 9.80
C ASN A 114 -17.30 -7.60 10.80
N ILE A 115 -16.18 -6.92 10.56
CA ILE A 115 -15.76 -5.75 11.35
C ILE A 115 -16.16 -4.42 10.68
N GLU A 116 -17.04 -4.49 9.68
CA GLU A 116 -17.63 -3.35 8.98
C GLU A 116 -16.62 -2.45 8.25
N PHE A 117 -15.47 -3.00 7.83
CA PHE A 117 -14.50 -2.24 7.02
C PHE A 117 -15.07 -1.85 5.65
N ASP A 118 -16.02 -2.61 5.11
CA ASP A 118 -16.76 -2.30 3.89
C ASP A 118 -17.54 -0.98 3.96
N LYS A 119 -17.86 -0.50 5.17
CA LYS A 119 -18.50 0.82 5.35
C LYS A 119 -17.52 2.00 5.21
N ILE A 120 -16.21 1.73 5.29
CA ILE A 120 -15.14 2.75 5.26
C ILE A 120 -14.33 2.63 3.97
N PHE A 121 -14.16 1.42 3.47
CA PHE A 121 -13.33 1.08 2.32
C PHE A 121 -14.16 0.35 1.27
N ALA A 122 -13.89 0.63 0.00
CA ALA A 122 -14.24 -0.35 -1.03
C ALA A 122 -13.33 -1.57 -0.84
N ILE A 123 -13.94 -2.73 -0.55
CA ILE A 123 -13.24 -4.00 -0.36
C ILE A 123 -13.62 -4.99 -1.46
N SER A 124 -12.67 -5.81 -1.90
CA SER A 124 -12.92 -6.77 -2.99
C SER A 124 -12.02 -8.01 -2.93
N ILE A 125 -12.46 -9.08 -3.60
CA ILE A 125 -11.58 -10.18 -3.98
C ILE A 125 -10.91 -9.85 -5.31
N ASP A 126 -9.60 -10.04 -5.38
CA ASP A 126 -8.81 -9.85 -6.60
C ASP A 126 -7.70 -10.89 -6.67
N SER A 127 -7.15 -11.11 -7.87
CA SER A 127 -5.97 -11.95 -8.06
C SER A 127 -4.69 -11.15 -7.79
N ASP A 128 -3.64 -11.82 -7.31
CA ASP A 128 -2.34 -11.19 -7.09
C ASP A 128 -1.81 -10.51 -8.38
N PRO A 129 -1.72 -9.17 -8.43
CA PRO A 129 -1.33 -8.45 -9.64
C PRO A 129 0.12 -8.72 -10.03
N ARG A 130 0.95 -9.20 -9.10
CA ARG A 130 2.37 -9.55 -9.33
C ARG A 130 2.52 -10.76 -10.24
N LEU A 131 1.52 -11.63 -10.29
CA LEU A 131 1.54 -12.86 -11.10
C LEU A 131 0.95 -12.65 -12.50
N THR A 132 0.44 -11.45 -12.80
CA THR A 132 -0.22 -11.17 -14.07
C THR A 132 0.77 -10.64 -15.12
N THR A 133 0.63 -11.08 -16.37
CA THR A 133 1.48 -10.60 -17.50
C THR A 133 1.27 -9.13 -17.84
N LYS A 134 0.22 -8.50 -17.29
CA LYS A 134 -0.13 -7.08 -17.51
C LYS A 134 0.39 -6.15 -16.40
N GLY A 135 0.88 -6.70 -15.29
CA GLY A 135 1.40 -5.91 -14.17
C GLY A 135 2.86 -5.54 -14.39
N LYS A 136 3.19 -4.25 -14.27
CA LYS A 136 4.58 -3.78 -14.20
C LYS A 136 4.97 -3.62 -12.75
N VAL A 137 5.90 -4.44 -12.26
CA VAL A 137 6.49 -4.28 -10.93
C VAL A 137 7.36 -3.02 -10.94
N LEU A 138 7.07 -2.08 -10.06
CA LEU A 138 7.78 -0.80 -9.91
C LEU A 138 8.82 -0.84 -8.79
N ASP A 139 8.52 -1.57 -7.71
CA ASP A 139 9.42 -1.79 -6.59
C ASP A 139 9.10 -3.15 -5.97
N SER A 140 10.13 -3.86 -5.51
CA SER A 140 9.96 -5.12 -4.78
C SER A 140 11.08 -5.26 -3.77
N VAL A 141 10.71 -5.30 -2.50
CA VAL A 141 11.65 -5.61 -1.42
C VAL A 141 11.64 -7.13 -1.26
N MET A 142 12.59 -7.80 -1.92
CA MET A 142 12.95 -9.19 -1.60
C MET A 142 14.00 -9.14 -0.50
N SER A 143 13.64 -9.61 0.70
CA SER A 143 14.60 -9.88 1.78
C SER A 143 15.43 -11.10 1.47
#